data_AF-A0AAV3XF54-F1
#
_entry.id   AF-A0AAV3XF54-F1
#
_cell.length_a   1.000
_cell.length_b   1.000
_cell.length_c   1.000
_cell.angle_alpha   90.00
_cell.angle_beta   90.00
_cell.angle_gamma   90.00
#
_symmetry.space_group_name_H-M   'P 1'
#
loop_
_entity.id
_entity.type
_entity.pdbx_description
1 polymer ?
#
loop_
_entity_poly.entity_id
_entity_poly.type
_entity_poly.pdbx_seq_one_letter_code
_entity_poly.pdbx_strand_id
1 'polypeptide(L)'
;MRSQWAEFQGFMASNLLGRPIESKRIYTAGGFTLQRFITDLHLKSENHMGEAIVGENGQLEYLKTYRLSEAQTKRAYLLKQLAAHQWHLEETAISLGNTLDEFIQRLARAGFGYLINARERQKAKQQR
;
A
#
# COMPACT_ATOMS: atom_id res chain seq x y z
N MET A 1 19.65 27.60 11.58
CA MET A 1 20.13 26.31 11.02
C MET A 1 19.28 25.12 11.47
N ARG A 2 19.24 24.71 12.74
CA ARG A 2 18.38 23.60 13.20
C ARG A 2 16.88 23.85 13.02
N SER A 3 16.40 25.04 13.36
CA SER A 3 14.99 25.43 13.18
C SER A 3 14.57 25.45 11.71
N GLN A 4 15.36 26.09 10.85
CA GLN A 4 15.15 26.12 9.39
C GLN A 4 15.19 24.72 8.76
N TRP A 5 16.08 23.84 9.25
CA TRP A 5 16.12 22.45 8.79
C TRP A 5 14.88 21.68 9.23
N ALA A 6 14.44 21.85 10.48
CA ALA A 6 13.21 21.23 10.97
C ALA A 6 11.97 21.72 10.21
N GLU A 7 11.91 23.01 9.88
CA GLU A 7 10.83 23.61 9.09
C GLU A 7 10.81 23.07 7.66
N PHE A 8 11.97 23.02 6.98
CA PHE A 8 12.10 22.45 5.65
C PHE A 8 11.73 20.96 5.61
N GLN A 9 12.23 20.17 6.58
CA GLN A 9 11.88 18.76 6.69
C GLN A 9 10.39 18.56 7.02
N GLY A 10 9.82 19.43 7.86
CA GLY A 10 8.39 19.45 8.16
C GLY A 10 7.53 19.73 6.92
N PHE A 11 7.93 20.69 6.08
CA PHE A 11 7.27 20.95 4.79
C PHE A 11 7.35 19.73 3.86
N MET A 12 8.54 19.14 3.72
CA MET A 12 8.75 17.94 2.89
C MET A 12 7.98 16.71 3.39
N ALA A 13 7.75 16.62 4.71
CA ALA A 13 7.01 15.53 5.34
C ALA A 13 5.53 15.87 5.62
N SER A 14 5.02 17.01 5.14
CA SER A 14 3.67 17.51 5.45
C SER A 14 2.55 16.53 5.03
N ASN A 15 2.76 15.79 3.95
CA ASN A 15 1.83 14.76 3.47
C ASN A 15 2.09 13.36 4.04
N LEU A 16 3.08 13.23 4.93
CA LEU A 16 3.41 12.00 5.66
C LEU A 16 2.91 12.09 7.11
N LEU A 17 3.11 13.23 7.77
CA LEU A 17 2.75 13.44 9.18
C LEU A 17 1.23 13.66 9.34
N GLY A 18 0.67 13.16 10.45
CA GLY A 18 -0.75 13.31 10.77
C GLY A 18 -1.71 12.47 9.91
N ARG A 19 -1.18 11.61 9.02
CA ARG A 19 -2.00 10.72 8.21
C ARG A 19 -2.25 9.38 8.88
N PRO A 20 -3.45 8.80 8.70
CA PRO A 20 -3.69 7.42 9.08
C PRO A 20 -2.71 6.48 8.37
N ILE A 21 -2.11 5.58 9.14
CA ILE A 21 -1.26 4.52 8.61
C ILE A 21 -1.79 3.16 9.05
N GLU A 22 -1.63 2.18 8.18
CA GLU A 22 -1.69 0.78 8.55
C GLU A 22 -0.27 0.33 8.87
N SER A 23 -0.02 -0.12 10.10
CA SER A 23 1.29 -0.57 10.56
C SER A 23 1.22 -2.03 11.01
N LYS A 24 2.26 -2.80 10.66
CA LYS A 24 2.43 -4.19 11.05
C LYS A 24 3.80 -4.36 11.71
N ARG A 25 3.80 -4.91 12.92
CA ARG A 25 5.02 -5.39 13.58
C ARG A 25 5.60 -6.57 12.79
N ILE A 26 6.87 -6.47 12.44
CA ILE A 26 7.58 -7.48 11.65
C ILE A 26 8.52 -8.30 12.52
N TYR A 27 9.23 -7.65 13.44
CA TYR A 27 10.26 -8.28 14.25
C TYR A 27 10.50 -7.50 15.54
N THR A 28 10.94 -8.20 16.59
CA THR A 28 11.35 -7.60 17.86
C THR A 28 12.74 -8.13 18.22
N ALA A 29 13.64 -7.21 18.58
CA ALA A 29 14.98 -7.53 19.06
C ALA A 29 15.29 -6.71 20.31
N GLY A 30 15.32 -7.39 21.47
CA GLY A 30 15.40 -6.70 22.76
C GLY A 30 14.29 -5.65 22.88
N GLY A 31 14.68 -4.44 23.27
CA GLY A 31 13.75 -3.32 23.44
C GLY A 31 13.37 -2.57 22.16
N PHE A 32 13.63 -3.15 20.99
CA PHE A 32 13.32 -2.51 19.71
C PHE A 32 12.35 -3.34 18.89
N THR A 33 11.37 -2.66 18.30
CA THR A 33 10.37 -3.25 17.42
C THR A 33 10.49 -2.66 16.03
N LEU A 34 10.73 -3.52 15.03
CA LEU A 34 10.63 -3.17 13.61
C LEU A 34 9.17 -3.26 13.17
N GLN A 35 8.69 -2.18 12.56
CA GLN A 35 7.36 -2.08 11.97
C GLN A 35 7.48 -1.68 10.50
N ARG A 36 6.58 -2.23 9.67
CA ARG A 36 6.33 -1.74 8.32
C ARG A 36 5.00 -1.03 8.30
N PHE A 37 4.93 0.10 7.62
CA PHE A 37 3.68 0.85 7.50
C PHE A 37 3.42 1.31 6.08
N ILE A 38 2.16 1.61 5.80
CA ILE A 38 1.69 2.24 4.57
C ILE A 38 0.58 3.23 4.92
N THR A 39 0.52 4.37 4.24
CA THR A 39 -0.58 5.33 4.41
C THR A 39 -1.91 4.73 3.96
N ASP A 40 -3.01 5.37 4.35
CA ASP A 40 -4.28 5.19 3.68
C ASP A 40 -4.15 5.53 2.19
N LEU A 41 -4.18 4.49 1.34
CA LEU A 41 -3.89 4.63 -0.09
C LEU A 41 -5.01 5.39 -0.81
N HIS A 42 -4.77 6.66 -1.15
CA HIS A 42 -5.68 7.41 -2.03
C HIS A 42 -5.03 7.61 -3.40
N LEU A 43 -5.72 7.18 -4.46
CA LEU A 43 -5.16 7.14 -5.82
C LEU A 43 -4.73 8.52 -6.37
N LYS A 44 -5.27 9.61 -5.83
CA LYS A 44 -5.01 11.00 -6.26
C LYS A 44 -4.21 11.81 -5.24
N SER A 45 -3.76 11.20 -4.14
CA SER A 45 -2.91 11.86 -3.15
C SER A 45 -1.49 11.33 -3.23
N GLU A 46 -0.59 12.03 -2.54
CA GLU A 46 0.69 11.46 -2.15
C GLU A 46 0.45 10.23 -1.25
N ASN A 47 1.23 9.17 -1.41
CA ASN A 47 1.17 7.99 -0.53
C ASN A 47 2.57 7.57 -0.15
N HIS A 48 2.70 7.01 1.04
CA HIS A 48 3.98 6.57 1.57
C HIS A 48 3.91 5.15 2.07
N MET A 49 5.03 4.45 1.96
CA MET A 49 5.30 3.24 2.74
C MET A 49 6.66 3.37 3.39
N GLY A 50 6.89 2.61 4.45
CA GLY A 50 8.13 2.73 5.18
C GLY A 50 8.35 1.68 6.23
N GLU A 51 9.50 1.82 6.87
CA GLU A 51 9.93 1.02 8.01
C GLU A 51 10.28 1.95 9.17
N ALA A 52 9.87 1.56 10.36
CA ALA A 52 10.17 2.28 11.60
C ALA A 52 10.73 1.30 12.64
N ILE A 53 11.74 1.73 13.37
CA ILE A 53 12.20 1.06 14.59
C ILE A 53 11.73 1.90 15.77
N VAL A 54 10.98 1.27 16.67
CA VAL A 54 10.40 1.91 17.84
C VAL A 54 10.97 1.26 19.10
N GLY A 55 11.46 2.07 20.03
CA GLY A 55 11.95 1.62 21.34
C GLY A 55 10.80 1.22 22.29
N GLU A 56 11.14 0.61 23.43
CA GLU A 56 10.18 0.17 24.46
C GLU A 56 9.29 1.30 24.99
N ASN A 57 9.82 2.52 25.07
CA ASN A 57 9.10 3.73 25.50
C ASN A 57 8.23 4.34 24.39
N GLY A 58 8.14 3.70 23.21
CA GLY A 58 7.42 4.22 22.05
C GLY A 58 8.19 5.28 21.25
N GLN A 59 9.44 5.58 21.61
CA GLN A 59 10.27 6.53 20.89
C GLN A 59 10.65 5.99 19.51
N LEU A 60 10.59 6.86 18.51
CA LEU A 60 11.04 6.56 17.16
C LEU A 60 12.57 6.65 17.10
N GLU A 61 13.21 5.49 16.94
CA GLU A 61 14.67 5.37 16.89
C GLU A 61 15.19 5.40 15.46
N TYR A 62 14.37 4.96 14.50
CA TYR A 62 14.68 5.02 13.07
C TYR A 62 13.42 5.15 12.24
N LEU A 63 13.48 5.93 11.16
CA LEU A 63 12.42 6.05 10.18
C LEU A 63 12.99 6.08 8.77
N LYS A 64 12.47 5.19 7.92
CA LYS A 64 12.69 5.20 6.48
C LYS A 64 11.37 5.27 5.77
N THR A 65 11.20 6.26 4.90
CA THR A 65 9.99 6.44 4.11
C THR A 65 10.30 6.43 2.62
N TYR A 66 9.32 5.97 1.84
CA TYR A 66 9.34 6.02 0.40
C TYR A 66 8.02 6.63 -0.07
N ARG A 67 8.12 7.75 -0.78
CA ARG A 67 6.99 8.29 -1.53
C ARG A 67 6.71 7.38 -2.72
N LEU A 68 5.47 6.94 -2.86
CA LEU A 68 5.03 6.11 -3.96
C LEU A 68 4.75 6.96 -5.19
N SER A 69 5.20 6.48 -6.35
CA SER A 69 4.71 6.99 -7.63
C SER A 69 3.22 6.65 -7.81
N GLU A 70 2.57 7.29 -8.77
CA GLU A 70 1.17 6.98 -9.10
C GLU A 70 0.99 5.50 -9.51
N ALA A 71 1.94 4.95 -10.28
CA ALA A 71 1.92 3.55 -10.69
C ALA A 71 2.08 2.60 -9.49
N GLN A 72 2.99 2.91 -8.56
CA GLN A 72 3.17 2.13 -7.33
C GLN A 72 1.95 2.22 -6.42
N THR A 73 1.33 3.40 -6.30
CA THR A 73 0.09 3.63 -5.55
C THR A 73 -1.04 2.76 -6.11
N LYS A 74 -1.25 2.77 -7.43
CA LYS A 74 -2.27 1.94 -8.09
C LYS A 74 -2.06 0.46 -7.84
N ARG A 75 -0.81 -0.01 -7.88
CA ARG A 75 -0.44 -1.40 -7.60
C ARG A 75 -0.74 -1.80 -6.15
N ALA A 76 -0.27 -0.99 -5.19
CA ALA A 76 -0.51 -1.23 -3.78
C ALA A 76 -2.03 -1.21 -3.46
N TYR A 77 -2.78 -0.29 -4.07
CA TYR A 77 -4.22 -0.21 -3.90
C TYR A 77 -4.92 -1.50 -4.37
N LEU A 78 -4.59 -2.00 -5.57
CA LEU A 78 -5.17 -3.25 -6.09
C LEU A 78 -4.87 -4.45 -5.18
N LEU A 79 -3.64 -4.57 -4.67
CA LEU A 79 -3.28 -5.63 -3.73
C LEU A 79 -4.02 -5.50 -2.40
N LYS A 80 -4.23 -4.27 -1.91
CA LYS A 80 -5.00 -4.01 -0.68
C LYS A 80 -6.47 -4.39 -0.84
N GLN A 81 -7.09 -4.08 -1.99
CA GLN A 81 -8.46 -4.50 -2.29
C GLN A 81 -8.58 -6.03 -2.38
N LEU A 82 -7.65 -6.69 -3.09
CA LEU A 82 -7.60 -8.15 -3.12
C LEU A 82 -7.48 -8.76 -1.73
N ALA A 83 -6.57 -8.25 -0.90
CA ALA A 83 -6.39 -8.74 0.48
C ALA A 83 -7.65 -8.55 1.33
N ALA A 84 -8.37 -7.42 1.19
CA ALA A 84 -9.62 -7.16 1.89
C ALA A 84 -10.74 -8.15 1.51
N HIS A 85 -10.71 -8.67 0.28
CA HIS A 85 -11.62 -9.68 -0.24
C HIS A 85 -11.01 -11.09 -0.26
N GLN A 86 -10.03 -11.37 0.61
CA GLN A 86 -9.42 -12.70 0.76
C GLN A 86 -8.91 -13.30 -0.57
N TRP A 87 -8.46 -12.44 -1.48
CA TRP A 87 -7.99 -12.78 -2.82
C TRP A 87 -9.07 -13.34 -3.78
N HIS A 88 -10.34 -13.13 -3.48
CA HIS A 88 -11.44 -13.50 -4.36
C HIS A 88 -11.63 -12.47 -5.49
N LEU A 89 -11.26 -12.84 -6.72
CA LEU A 89 -11.23 -11.90 -7.85
C LEU A 89 -12.61 -11.31 -8.20
N GLU A 90 -13.67 -12.12 -8.22
CA GLU A 90 -15.01 -11.64 -8.58
C GLU A 90 -15.59 -10.70 -7.53
N GLU A 91 -15.57 -11.08 -6.25
CA GLU A 91 -15.98 -10.20 -5.15
C GLU A 91 -15.23 -8.87 -5.17
N THR A 92 -13.92 -8.90 -5.42
CA THR A 92 -13.11 -7.68 -5.55
C THR A 92 -13.53 -6.86 -6.78
N ALA A 93 -13.82 -7.50 -7.91
CA ALA A 93 -14.28 -6.81 -9.11
C ALA A 93 -15.63 -6.11 -8.85
N ILE A 94 -16.58 -6.83 -8.25
CA ILE A 94 -17.92 -6.33 -7.91
C ILE A 94 -17.82 -5.14 -6.94
N SER A 95 -17.01 -5.23 -5.88
CA SER A 95 -16.85 -4.14 -4.91
C SER A 95 -16.25 -2.87 -5.52
N LEU A 96 -15.48 -3.02 -6.61
CA LEU A 96 -14.92 -1.92 -7.38
C LEU A 96 -15.78 -1.48 -8.58
N GLY A 97 -16.98 -2.05 -8.74
CA GLY A 97 -17.88 -1.75 -9.86
C GLY A 97 -17.32 -2.17 -11.22
N ASN A 98 -16.56 -3.26 -11.27
CA ASN A 98 -15.97 -3.84 -12.49
C ASN A 98 -16.52 -5.25 -12.74
N THR A 99 -16.58 -5.65 -13.99
CA THR A 99 -16.71 -7.07 -14.35
C THR A 99 -15.41 -7.83 -14.03
N LEU A 100 -15.48 -9.15 -13.93
CA LEU A 100 -14.30 -9.99 -13.71
C LEU A 100 -13.23 -9.77 -14.81
N ASP A 101 -13.65 -9.66 -16.08
CA ASP A 101 -12.74 -9.46 -17.21
C ASP A 101 -12.03 -8.09 -17.14
N GLU A 102 -12.77 -7.02 -16.89
CA GLU A 102 -12.19 -5.68 -16.71
C GLU A 102 -11.18 -5.65 -15.56
N PHE A 103 -11.52 -6.30 -14.44
CA PHE A 103 -10.63 -6.35 -13.28
C PHE A 103 -9.36 -7.17 -13.56
N ILE A 104 -9.45 -8.32 -14.24
CA ILE A 104 -8.28 -9.10 -14.65
C ILE A 104 -7.39 -8.30 -15.62
N GLN A 105 -7.98 -7.58 -16.58
CA GLN A 105 -7.21 -6.71 -17.48
C GLN A 105 -6.53 -5.58 -16.71
N ARG A 106 -7.20 -4.99 -15.72
CA ARG A 106 -6.65 -3.95 -14.84
C ARG A 106 -5.47 -4.48 -14.03
N LEU A 107 -5.56 -5.69 -13.46
CA LEU A 107 -4.44 -6.36 -12.79
C LEU A 107 -3.28 -6.63 -13.75
N ALA A 108 -3.56 -7.09 -14.96
CA ALA A 108 -2.54 -7.32 -15.98
C ALA A 108 -1.79 -6.03 -16.36
N ARG A 109 -2.51 -4.93 -16.60
CA ARG A 109 -1.92 -3.60 -16.88
C ARG A 109 -1.11 -3.04 -15.71
N ALA A 110 -1.47 -3.39 -14.49
CA ALA A 110 -0.71 -3.06 -13.28
C ALA A 110 0.53 -3.95 -13.06
N GLY A 111 0.81 -4.89 -13.98
CA GLY A 111 1.94 -5.80 -13.93
C GLY A 111 1.69 -7.06 -13.11
N PHE A 112 0.46 -7.34 -12.69
CA PHE A 112 0.08 -8.52 -11.90
C PHE A 112 -0.54 -9.64 -12.74
N GLY A 113 -0.42 -9.59 -14.06
CA GLY A 113 -0.97 -10.62 -14.94
C GLY A 113 -0.43 -12.02 -14.60
N TYR A 114 0.83 -12.12 -14.18
CA TYR A 114 1.45 -13.39 -13.81
C TYR A 114 0.82 -14.05 -12.56
N LEU A 115 0.06 -13.31 -11.75
CA LEU A 115 -0.66 -13.87 -10.60
C LEU A 115 -1.98 -14.56 -10.99
N ILE A 116 -2.45 -14.36 -12.23
CA ILE A 116 -3.76 -14.84 -12.67
C ILE A 116 -3.60 -16.14 -13.47
N ASN A 117 -4.12 -17.22 -12.90
CA ASN A 117 -4.09 -18.54 -13.51
C ASN A 117 -5.01 -18.64 -14.76
N ALA A 118 -4.84 -19.70 -15.55
CA ALA A 118 -5.59 -19.89 -16.79
C ALA A 118 -7.10 -20.09 -16.56
N ARG A 119 -7.50 -20.71 -15.44
CA ARG A 119 -8.90 -20.97 -15.10
C ARG A 119 -9.67 -19.67 -14.90
N GLU A 120 -9.13 -18.73 -14.13
CA GLU A 120 -9.74 -17.43 -13.88
C GLU A 120 -9.90 -16.62 -15.17
N ARG A 121 -8.88 -16.68 -16.04
CA ARG A 121 -8.94 -16.02 -17.37
C ARG A 121 -10.05 -16.60 -18.24
N GLN A 122 -10.26 -17.92 -18.20
CA GLN A 122 -11.29 -18.56 -18.99
C GLN A 122 -12.69 -18.24 -18.44
N LYS A 123 -12.87 -18.25 -17.12
CA LYS A 123 -14.11 -17.85 -16.45
C LYS A 123 -14.53 -16.43 -16.84
N ALA A 124 -13.58 -15.49 -16.84
CA ALA A 124 -13.84 -14.11 -17.21
C ALA A 124 -14.32 -13.93 -18.66
N LYS A 125 -13.80 -14.74 -19.59
CA LYS A 125 -14.23 -14.71 -21.00
C LYS A 125 -15.66 -15.23 -21.20
N GLN A 126 -16.14 -16.12 -20.33
CA GLN A 126 -17.47 -16.73 -20.40
C GLN A 126 -18.57 -15.83 -19.80
N GLN A 127 -18.20 -14.82 -19.02
CA GLN A 127 -19.12 -13.87 -18.38
C GLN A 127 -19.34 -12.58 -19.19
N ARG A 128 -18.84 -12.53 -20.44
CA ARG A 128 -19.04 -11.42 -21.37
C ARG A 128 -20.37 -11.50 -22.10
#